data_AF-A0A3M1DXI7-F1
#
_entry.id   AF-A0A3M1DXI7-F1
#
_cell.length_a   1.000
_cell.length_b   1.000
_cell.length_c   1.000
_cell.angle_alpha   90.00
_cell.angle_beta   90.00
_cell.angle_gamma   90.00
#
_symmetry.space_group_name_H-M   'P 1'
#
loop_
_entity.id
_entity.type
_entity.pdbx_description
1 polymer ?
#
loop_
_entity_poly.entity_id
_entity_poly.type
_entity_poly.pdbx_seq_one_letter_code
_entity_poly.pdbx_strand_id
1 'polypeptide(L)' 'MTAAMKAVSQANEAFWTIARLLDWTAAYLAERGVEEARLSAELLLAHALNCRRIDLYT' A
#
# COMPACT_ATOMS: atom_id res chain seq x y z
N MET A 1 25.20 16.15 -25.53
CA MET A 1 24.96 17.01 -24.35
C MET A 1 23.62 16.61 -23.77
N THR A 2 23.68 15.70 -22.81
CA THR A 2 22.59 14.82 -22.36
C THR A 2 21.67 15.56 -21.41
N ALA A 3 20.36 15.45 -21.70
CA ALA A 3 19.20 15.67 -20.84
C ALA A 3 19.48 16.13 -19.40
N ALA A 4 19.26 17.42 -19.12
CA ALA A 4 18.91 17.89 -17.79
C ALA A 4 17.49 17.36 -17.50
N MET A 5 17.47 16.16 -16.93
CA MET A 5 16.34 15.44 -16.37
C MET A 5 15.39 16.45 -15.71
N LYS A 6 14.17 16.57 -16.24
CA LYS A 6 13.08 17.38 -15.69
C LYS A 6 13.06 17.20 -14.18
N ALA A 7 13.19 18.31 -13.46
CA ALA A 7 12.91 18.40 -12.04
C ALA A 7 11.55 17.72 -11.79
N VAL A 8 11.61 16.53 -11.18
CA VAL A 8 10.44 15.74 -10.81
C VAL A 8 9.60 16.64 -9.91
N SER A 9 8.38 16.89 -10.39
CA SER A 9 7.48 17.90 -9.89
C SER A 9 7.14 17.66 -8.42
N GLN A 10 7.29 18.69 -7.60
CA GLN A 10 6.80 18.72 -6.22
C GLN A 10 5.27 18.60 -6.21
N ALA A 11 4.76 17.38 -5.96
CA ALA A 11 3.38 17.13 -5.59
C ALA A 11 3.27 15.81 -4.81
N ASN A 12 3.54 15.84 -3.50
CA ASN A 12 3.09 14.82 -2.53
C ASN A 12 3.18 13.34 -2.98
N GLU A 13 4.29 12.92 -3.60
CA GLU A 13 4.59 11.50 -3.84
C GLU A 13 4.99 10.85 -2.51
N ALA A 14 4.06 10.81 -1.55
CA ALA A 14 4.24 10.02 -0.35
C ALA A 14 4.41 8.57 -0.80
N PHE A 15 5.64 8.07 -0.76
CA PHE A 15 5.99 6.72 -1.15
C PHE A 15 4.97 5.73 -0.58
N TRP A 16 4.39 4.92 -1.46
CA TRP A 16 3.46 3.88 -1.06
C TRP A 16 4.24 2.76 -0.38
N THR A 17 4.33 2.84 0.94
CA THR A 17 4.87 1.77 1.76
C THR A 17 3.79 0.71 1.98
N ILE A 18 4.23 -0.52 2.27
CA ILE A 18 3.32 -1.63 2.64
C ILE A 18 2.43 -1.22 3.81
N ALA A 19 2.99 -0.57 4.83
CA ALA A 19 2.23 -0.07 5.98
C ALA A 19 1.11 0.91 5.56
N ARG A 20 1.43 1.88 4.70
CA ARG A 20 0.45 2.87 4.21
C ARG A 20 -0.64 2.22 3.36
N LEU A 21 -0.28 1.25 2.52
CA LEU A 21 -1.24 0.47 1.74
C LEU A 21 -2.16 -0.33 2.65
N LEU A 22 -1.62 -1.00 3.67
CA LEU A 22 -2.41 -1.75 4.65
C LEU A 22 -3.40 -0.85 5.39
N ASP A 23 -2.96 0.33 5.85
CA ASP A 23 -3.83 1.28 6.55
C ASP A 23 -4.94 1.79 5.64
N TRP A 24 -4.59 2.16 4.41
CA TRP A 24 -5.56 2.64 3.43
C TRP A 24 -6.58 1.56 3.05
N THR A 25 -6.12 0.35 2.76
CA THR A 25 -6.99 -0.77 2.38
C THR A 25 -7.88 -1.20 3.55
N ALA A 26 -7.36 -1.24 4.78
CA ALA A 26 -8.15 -1.57 5.96
C ALA A 26 -9.25 -0.52 6.21
N ALA A 27 -8.94 0.78 6.08
CA ALA A 27 -9.93 1.85 6.20
C ALA A 27 -11.03 1.72 5.13
N TYR A 28 -10.64 1.51 3.87
CA TYR A 28 -11.58 1.32 2.76
C TYR A 28 -12.51 0.12 2.99
N LEU A 29 -11.98 -1.01 3.48
CA LEU A 29 -12.78 -2.20 3.76
C LEU A 29 -13.71 -1.99 4.97
N ALA A 30 -13.25 -1.29 6.00
CA ALA A 30 -14.07 -0.96 7.17
C ALA A 30 -15.26 -0.06 6.81
N GLU A 31 -15.04 0.95 5.96
CA GLU A 31 -16.12 1.82 5.44
C GLU A 31 -17.20 1.04 4.67
N ARG A 32 -16.84 -0.13 4.12
CA ARG A 32 -17.74 -1.02 3.39
C ARG A 32 -18.40 -2.08 4.27
N GLY A 33 -18.12 -2.07 5.58
CA GLY A 33 -18.68 -3.05 6.52
C GLY A 33 -18.06 -4.45 6.39
N VAL A 34 -16.85 -4.54 5.84
CA VAL A 34 -16.13 -5.82 5.79
C VAL A 34 -15.68 -6.19 7.21
N GLU A 35 -16.12 -7.36 7.68
CA GLU A 35 -15.66 -7.92 8.95
C GLU A 35 -14.16 -8.17 8.90
N GLU A 36 -13.47 -7.95 10.02
CA GLU A 36 -12.02 -8.11 10.11
C GLU A 36 -11.26 -7.35 9.00
N ALA A 37 -11.65 -6.09 8.75
CA ALA A 37 -11.14 -5.26 7.64
C ALA A 37 -9.60 -5.22 7.55
N ARG A 38 -8.91 -5.22 8.70
CA ARG A 38 -7.44 -5.25 8.75
C ARG A 38 -6.88 -6.59 8.27
N LEU A 39 -7.40 -7.71 8.78
CA LEU A 39 -6.99 -9.05 8.36
C LEU A 39 -7.27 -9.26 6.87
N SER A 40 -8.43 -8.81 6.39
CA SER A 40 -8.81 -8.86 4.98
C SER A 40 -7.85 -8.06 4.10
N ALA A 41 -7.43 -6.87 4.54
CA ALA A 41 -6.41 -6.07 3.84
C ALA A 41 -5.06 -6.80 3.77
N GLU A 42 -4.63 -7.40 4.88
CA GLU A 42 -3.38 -8.18 4.93
C GLU A 42 -3.40 -9.38 3.99
N LEU A 43 -4.50 -10.15 3.99
CA LEU A 43 -4.66 -11.31 3.12
C LEU A 43 -4.65 -10.92 1.64
N LEU A 44 -5.37 -9.85 1.29
CA LEU A 44 -5.44 -9.34 -0.08
C LEU A 44 -4.08 -8.84 -0.55
N LEU A 45 -3.36 -8.08 0.30
CA LEU A 45 -2.07 -7.53 -0.06
C LEU A 45 -0.99 -8.61 -0.15
N ALA A 46 -0.96 -9.58 0.77
CA ALA A 46 -0.06 -10.72 0.71
C ALA A 46 -0.29 -11.55 -0.56
N HIS A 47 -1.55 -11.78 -0.92
CA HIS A 47 -1.91 -12.48 -2.16
C HIS A 47 -1.46 -11.69 -3.40
N ALA A 48 -1.71 -10.39 -3.45
CA ALA A 48 -1.33 -9.54 -4.57
C ALA A 48 0.20 -9.43 -4.76
N LEU A 49 0.96 -9.43 -3.65
CA LEU A 49 2.42 -9.40 -3.64
C LEU A 49 3.06 -10.79 -3.75
N ASN A 50 2.26 -11.85 -3.78
CA ASN A 50 2.70 -13.25 -3.79
C ASN A 50 3.72 -13.56 -2.66
N CYS A 51 3.48 -13.02 -1.47
CA CYS A 51 4.27 -13.26 -0.27
C CYS A 51 3.39 -13.79 0.86
N ARG A 52 4.01 -14.21 1.97
CA ARG A 52 3.25 -14.62 3.15
C ARG A 52 2.83 -13.37 3.91
N ARG A 53 1.71 -13.45 4.63
CA ARG A 53 1.21 -12.36 5.48
C ARG A 53 2.27 -11.81 6.46
N ILE A 54 3.12 -12.69 6.99
CA ILE A 54 4.21 -12.30 7.91
C ILE A 54 5.29 -11.45 7.23
N ASP A 55 5.46 -11.61 5.93
CA ASP A 55 6.45 -10.87 5.15
C ASP A 55 6.00 -9.41 4.94
N LEU A 56 4.75 -9.06 5.25
CA LEU A 56 4.29 -7.66 5.28
C LEU A 56 4.82 -6.87 6.48
N TYR A 57 5.39 -7.56 7.47
CA TYR A 57 5.86 -7.00 8.74
C TYR A 57 7.38 -7.09 8.94
N THR A 58 8.11 -7.66 7.98
CA THR A 58 9.56 -7.88 8.01
C THR A 58 10.21 -7.17 6.84
#